data_AF-A0A3M1YVP2-F1
#
_entry.id   AF-A0A3M1YVP2-F1
#
_cell.length_a   1.000
_cell.length_b   1.000
_cell.length_c   1.000
_cell.angle_alpha   90.00
_cell.angle_beta   90.00
_cell.angle_gamma   90.00
#
_symmetry.space_group_name_H-M   'P 1'
#
loop_
_entity.id
_entity.type
_entity.pdbx_description
1 polymer ?
#
loop_
_entity_poly.entity_id
_entity_poly.type
_entity_poly.pdbx_seq_one_letter_code
_entity_poly.pdbx_strand_id
1 'polypeptide(L)'
;MKIRKLWILAFTFVFSLAFVRINVSAQDSEELCAAITDTAFSTLELACSDMPDDRACYAHAPVTAAFSADAGEMTFDTPGDTAPLASLDSLQTSGLDLGSEALGIALIRQQVDGVPVTLLLIGEGTIRNVAQPSEDATPTLMGTAPAAGANIRRGPSTAETIVWPLGPNEQVLVTGKLADGTWLRVEIPSRYGGIGWVYAPAITLNGDINSLRTVTRNSPPPVLDSGSFGRWQALALETTSSDAPCVLAPQSGLIIQVGDPSQAATFEINGATLIVRGTAFLQAIKGEAMTIIALEGETELSSQETTETVQMGFKSSVSLDDIGQVDGPPLLASVASRDDLRAIPLNALPRPVSLVPDIPSID
;
A
#
# COMPACT_ATOMS: atom_id res chain seq x y z
N MET A 1 -0.67 -105.70 -4.89
CA MET A 1 -0.03 -104.69 -5.77
C MET A 1 -1.14 -103.71 -6.19
N LYS A 2 -1.57 -102.74 -5.36
CA LYS A 2 -1.05 -101.35 -5.15
C LYS A 2 -0.87 -100.61 -6.50
N ILE A 3 -1.41 -99.42 -6.84
CA ILE A 3 -2.01 -98.24 -6.17
C ILE A 3 -2.75 -97.44 -7.29
N ARG A 4 -4.07 -97.18 -7.20
CA ARG A 4 -4.78 -95.90 -6.91
C ARG A 4 -4.45 -94.67 -7.80
N LYS A 5 -5.50 -94.19 -8.48
CA LYS A 5 -5.64 -92.92 -9.24
C LYS A 5 -5.35 -91.70 -8.37
N LEU A 6 -4.56 -90.75 -8.87
CA LEU A 6 -4.32 -89.44 -8.27
C LEU A 6 -5.13 -88.38 -9.03
N TRP A 7 -6.05 -87.72 -8.35
CA TRP A 7 -6.76 -86.52 -8.82
C TRP A 7 -5.92 -85.29 -8.45
N ILE A 8 -5.69 -84.40 -9.42
CA ILE A 8 -5.05 -83.10 -9.20
C ILE A 8 -6.17 -82.10 -8.89
N LEU A 9 -6.25 -81.66 -7.64
CA LEU A 9 -7.10 -80.54 -7.21
C LEU A 9 -6.27 -79.25 -7.31
N ALA A 10 -6.73 -78.31 -8.12
CA ALA A 10 -6.22 -76.95 -8.19
C ALA A 10 -6.66 -76.18 -6.94
N PHE A 11 -5.71 -75.60 -6.21
CA PHE A 11 -5.96 -74.72 -5.06
C PHE A 11 -5.63 -73.29 -5.46
N THR A 12 -6.62 -72.59 -6.03
CA THR A 12 -6.53 -71.16 -6.33
C THR A 12 -6.73 -70.37 -5.05
N PHE A 13 -5.64 -69.87 -4.48
CA PHE A 13 -5.65 -68.99 -3.30
C PHE A 13 -6.10 -67.59 -3.75
N VAL A 14 -7.38 -67.28 -3.55
CA VAL A 14 -7.93 -65.93 -3.76
C VAL A 14 -7.50 -65.07 -2.58
N PHE A 15 -6.39 -64.33 -2.75
CA PHE A 15 -5.95 -63.31 -1.80
C PHE A 15 -6.84 -62.07 -1.99
N SER A 16 -7.88 -61.97 -1.17
CA SER A 16 -8.77 -60.81 -1.14
C SER A 16 -8.02 -59.61 -0.55
N LEU A 17 -7.48 -58.74 -1.41
CA LEU A 17 -6.97 -57.42 -1.01
C LEU A 17 -8.17 -56.60 -0.52
N ALA A 18 -8.36 -56.52 0.79
CA ALA A 18 -9.22 -55.51 1.40
C ALA A 18 -8.56 -54.14 1.19
N PHE A 19 -8.94 -53.45 0.12
CA PHE A 19 -8.63 -52.03 -0.04
C PHE A 19 -9.37 -51.26 1.05
N VAL A 20 -8.68 -50.96 2.15
CA VAL A 20 -9.12 -49.92 3.10
C VAL A 20 -9.17 -48.62 2.30
N ARG A 21 -10.39 -48.17 1.97
CA ARG A 21 -10.63 -46.83 1.47
C ARG A 21 -10.40 -45.88 2.65
N ILE A 22 -9.19 -45.32 2.76
CA ILE A 22 -8.95 -44.18 3.65
C ILE A 22 -9.72 -43.02 3.00
N ASN A 23 -10.89 -42.69 3.52
CA ASN A 23 -11.57 -41.46 3.16
C ASN A 23 -10.79 -40.34 3.84
N VAL A 24 -10.02 -39.58 3.06
CA VAL A 24 -9.52 -38.27 3.50
C VAL A 24 -10.77 -37.39 3.57
N SER A 25 -11.16 -36.99 4.77
CA SER A 25 -12.35 -36.18 4.98
C SER A 25 -12.03 -34.72 4.64
N ALA A 26 -12.88 -34.07 3.85
CA ALA A 26 -12.77 -32.64 3.55
C ALA A 26 -12.82 -31.73 4.81
N GLN A 27 -13.22 -32.28 5.96
CA GLN A 27 -13.22 -31.58 7.25
C GLN A 27 -11.81 -31.25 7.76
N ASP A 28 -10.80 -32.08 7.46
CA ASP A 28 -9.43 -31.87 7.96
C ASP A 28 -8.76 -30.65 7.30
N SER A 29 -9.09 -30.36 6.03
CA SER A 29 -8.53 -29.22 5.30
C SER A 29 -9.14 -27.88 5.71
N GLU A 30 -10.41 -27.84 6.12
CA GLU A 30 -11.03 -26.60 6.60
C GLU A 30 -10.50 -26.20 7.98
N GLU A 31 -10.32 -27.17 8.88
CA GLU A 31 -9.73 -26.94 10.21
C GLU A 31 -8.28 -26.47 10.10
N LEU A 32 -7.49 -27.11 9.22
CA LEU A 32 -6.11 -26.69 8.96
C LEU A 32 -6.04 -25.28 8.37
N CYS A 33 -6.92 -24.96 7.41
CA CYS A 33 -7.02 -23.63 6.84
C CYS A 33 -7.31 -22.56 7.90
N ALA A 34 -8.25 -22.83 8.82
CA ALA A 34 -8.55 -21.94 9.94
C ALA A 34 -7.32 -21.73 10.83
N ALA A 35 -6.64 -22.82 11.20
CA ALA A 35 -5.47 -22.77 12.07
C ALA A 35 -4.30 -21.96 11.46
N ILE A 36 -4.03 -22.12 10.16
CA ILE A 36 -2.97 -21.34 9.48
C ILE A 36 -3.34 -19.87 9.44
N THR A 37 -4.60 -19.56 9.10
CA THR A 37 -5.09 -18.19 9.01
C THR A 37 -5.04 -17.48 10.37
N ASP A 38 -5.51 -18.13 11.43
CA ASP A 38 -5.46 -17.61 12.80
C ASP A 38 -4.02 -17.39 13.28
N THR A 39 -3.12 -18.32 12.96
CA THR A 39 -1.69 -18.21 13.29
C THR A 39 -1.05 -17.04 12.56
N ALA A 40 -1.34 -16.86 11.27
CA ALA A 40 -0.77 -15.79 10.46
C ALA A 40 -1.17 -14.41 10.98
N PHE A 41 -2.45 -14.19 11.30
CA PHE A 41 -2.91 -12.91 11.84
C PHE A 41 -2.47 -12.66 13.27
N SER A 42 -2.43 -13.69 14.11
CA SER A 42 -1.85 -13.57 15.47
C SER A 42 -0.37 -13.19 15.40
N THR A 43 0.37 -13.74 14.43
CA THR A 43 1.78 -13.40 14.23
C THR A 43 1.94 -11.97 13.75
N LEU A 44 1.11 -11.50 12.82
CA LEU A 44 1.10 -10.10 12.38
C LEU A 44 0.95 -9.13 13.57
N GLU A 45 -0.04 -9.39 14.43
CA GLU A 45 -0.30 -8.56 15.61
C GLU A 45 0.89 -8.56 16.59
N LEU A 46 1.48 -9.71 16.85
CA LEU A 46 2.61 -9.84 17.78
C LEU A 46 3.92 -9.27 17.22
N ALA A 47 4.16 -9.45 15.93
CA ALA A 47 5.44 -9.13 15.30
C ALA A 47 5.53 -7.68 14.80
N CYS A 48 4.42 -7.09 14.35
CA CYS A 48 4.45 -5.82 13.62
C CYS A 48 3.66 -4.67 14.27
N SER A 49 2.98 -4.90 15.41
CA SER A 49 2.12 -3.89 16.06
C SER A 49 2.86 -2.64 16.54
N ASP A 50 4.07 -2.79 17.09
CA ASP A 50 4.90 -1.70 17.62
C ASP A 50 5.91 -1.15 16.60
N MET A 51 5.77 -1.51 15.32
CA MET A 51 6.68 -1.03 14.28
C MET A 51 6.55 0.50 14.09
N PRO A 52 7.66 1.26 14.09
CA PRO A 52 7.62 2.69 13.80
C PRO A 52 7.27 2.95 12.32
N ASP A 53 6.93 4.20 12.01
CA ASP A 53 6.70 4.62 10.62
C ASP A 53 7.96 4.47 9.75
N ASP A 54 7.73 4.51 8.45
CA ASP A 54 8.72 4.36 7.37
C ASP A 54 9.49 3.03 7.39
N ARG A 55 8.78 1.96 7.76
CA ARG A 55 9.32 0.59 7.79
C ARG A 55 8.38 -0.45 7.19
N ALA A 56 8.98 -1.52 6.69
CA ALA A 56 8.33 -2.78 6.37
C ALA A 56 8.60 -3.81 7.46
N CYS A 57 7.63 -4.70 7.72
CA CYS A 57 7.71 -5.82 8.65
C CYS A 57 7.38 -7.14 7.95
N TYR A 58 8.21 -8.15 8.20
CA TYR A 58 7.90 -9.54 7.90
C TYR A 58 6.88 -10.02 8.94
N ALA A 59 5.64 -10.30 8.52
CA ALA A 59 4.62 -10.76 9.46
C ALA A 59 4.50 -12.29 9.48
N HIS A 60 4.15 -12.90 8.35
CA HIS A 60 4.00 -14.36 8.27
C HIS A 60 4.50 -14.90 6.93
N ALA A 61 5.05 -16.12 6.99
CA ALA A 61 5.96 -16.66 5.99
C ALA A 61 5.26 -17.32 4.79
N PRO A 62 5.97 -17.42 3.64
CA PRO A 62 7.22 -16.71 3.30
C PRO A 62 7.01 -15.26 2.83
N VAL A 63 7.95 -14.39 3.19
CA VAL A 63 8.10 -13.03 2.63
C VAL A 63 9.52 -12.86 2.12
N THR A 64 9.69 -12.33 0.91
CA THR A 64 10.99 -11.99 0.34
C THR A 64 11.09 -10.50 0.12
N ALA A 65 12.17 -9.87 0.57
CA ALA A 65 12.48 -8.47 0.35
C ALA A 65 13.66 -8.33 -0.62
N ALA A 66 13.56 -7.38 -1.56
CA ALA A 66 14.72 -6.90 -2.32
C ALA A 66 15.10 -5.51 -1.82
N PHE A 67 16.39 -5.29 -1.68
CA PHE A 67 16.96 -4.05 -1.15
C PHE A 67 17.82 -3.35 -2.19
N SER A 68 17.91 -2.02 -2.05
CA SER A 68 18.76 -1.21 -2.91
C SER A 68 20.23 -1.58 -2.76
N ALA A 69 21.04 -1.35 -3.79
CA ALA A 69 22.46 -1.72 -3.76
C ALA A 69 23.25 -1.06 -2.62
N ASP A 70 22.81 0.11 -2.16
CA ASP A 70 23.46 0.90 -1.11
C ASP A 70 22.95 0.56 0.31
N ALA A 71 21.98 -0.34 0.43
CA ALA A 71 21.36 -0.78 1.68
C ALA A 71 22.33 -1.45 2.67
N GLY A 72 23.46 -1.97 2.20
CA GLY A 72 24.29 -2.90 2.95
C GLY A 72 23.62 -4.27 3.13
N GLU A 73 24.20 -5.12 3.96
CA GLU A 73 23.60 -6.41 4.32
C GLU A 73 22.40 -6.18 5.25
N MET A 74 21.22 -6.61 4.81
CA MET A 74 19.99 -6.61 5.60
C MET A 74 19.39 -8.01 5.64
N THR A 75 18.72 -8.34 6.75
CA THR A 75 18.00 -9.59 6.95
C THR A 75 16.50 -9.33 6.99
N PHE A 76 15.73 -10.19 6.32
CA PHE A 76 14.28 -10.11 6.27
C PHE A 76 13.73 -11.53 6.06
N ASP A 77 14.04 -12.40 7.01
CA ASP A 77 13.93 -13.85 6.85
C ASP A 77 12.94 -14.48 7.83
N THR A 78 12.61 -13.78 8.92
CA THR A 78 11.76 -14.30 9.99
C THR A 78 10.70 -13.30 10.47
N PRO A 79 9.55 -13.77 10.99
CA PRO A 79 8.55 -12.91 11.60
C PRO A 79 9.12 -11.92 12.63
N GLY A 80 8.81 -10.64 12.44
CA GLY A 80 9.28 -9.53 13.27
C GLY A 80 10.51 -8.81 12.73
N ASP A 81 11.18 -9.34 11.70
CA ASP A 81 12.23 -8.60 10.99
C ASP A 81 11.62 -7.34 10.36
N THR A 82 12.32 -6.22 10.52
CA THR A 82 11.88 -4.93 9.95
C THR A 82 12.98 -4.28 9.14
N ALA A 83 12.62 -3.69 8.01
CA ALA A 83 13.54 -2.96 7.14
C ALA A 83 13.09 -1.51 6.94
N PRO A 84 14.00 -0.52 6.86
CA PRO A 84 13.66 0.84 6.46
C PRO A 84 13.12 0.86 5.04
N LEU A 85 12.02 1.59 4.82
CA LEU A 85 11.46 1.71 3.47
C LEU A 85 12.43 2.35 2.48
N ALA A 86 13.26 3.29 2.95
CA ALA A 86 14.27 3.99 2.16
C ALA A 86 15.26 3.06 1.44
N SER A 87 15.50 1.88 2.00
CA SER A 87 16.41 0.86 1.47
C SER A 87 15.70 -0.32 0.79
N LEU A 88 14.38 -0.39 0.88
CA LEU A 88 13.56 -1.45 0.30
C LEU A 88 13.16 -1.09 -1.14
N ASP A 89 13.28 -2.04 -2.06
CA ASP A 89 12.90 -1.89 -3.48
C ASP A 89 11.66 -2.73 -3.82
N SER A 90 11.51 -3.92 -3.26
CA SER A 90 10.32 -4.76 -3.45
C SER A 90 10.02 -5.65 -2.25
N LEU A 91 8.74 -6.01 -2.09
CA LEU A 91 8.28 -7.10 -1.23
C LEU A 91 7.48 -8.10 -2.06
N GLN A 92 7.67 -9.38 -1.77
CA GLN A 92 6.90 -10.47 -2.32
C GLN A 92 6.43 -11.38 -1.20
N THR A 93 5.16 -11.77 -1.23
CA THR A 93 4.50 -12.72 -0.33
C THR A 93 3.98 -13.90 -1.13
N SER A 94 3.71 -15.04 -0.47
CA SER A 94 3.09 -16.21 -1.11
C SER A 94 1.65 -16.43 -0.68
N GLY A 95 0.90 -17.16 -1.51
CA GLY A 95 -0.46 -17.60 -1.22
C GLY A 95 -0.52 -18.60 -0.06
N LEU A 96 -1.74 -18.96 0.32
CA LEU A 96 -1.98 -19.98 1.32
C LEU A 96 -1.57 -21.36 0.80
N ASP A 97 -0.67 -22.04 1.52
CA ASP A 97 -0.26 -23.40 1.21
C ASP A 97 -0.48 -24.32 2.42
N LEU A 98 -1.39 -25.28 2.26
CA LEU A 98 -1.77 -26.22 3.33
C LEU A 98 -0.66 -27.24 3.65
N GLY A 99 0.27 -27.50 2.72
CA GLY A 99 1.33 -28.49 2.91
C GLY A 99 2.52 -27.95 3.72
N SER A 100 2.80 -26.65 3.57
CA SER A 100 3.85 -25.92 4.30
C SER A 100 3.30 -25.06 5.43
N GLU A 101 1.98 -25.05 5.63
CA GLU A 101 1.27 -24.29 6.67
C GLU A 101 1.59 -22.79 6.62
N ALA A 102 1.68 -22.26 5.40
CA ALA A 102 2.19 -20.93 5.10
C ALA A 102 1.10 -20.02 4.52
N LEU A 103 1.08 -18.75 4.94
CA LEU A 103 0.30 -17.67 4.36
C LEU A 103 1.16 -16.41 4.41
N GLY A 104 1.56 -15.89 3.26
CA GLY A 104 2.43 -14.72 3.18
C GLY A 104 1.70 -13.46 3.64
N ILE A 105 2.29 -12.74 4.61
CA ILE A 105 1.80 -11.45 5.07
C ILE A 105 2.98 -10.50 5.29
N ALA A 106 2.90 -9.30 4.71
CA ALA A 106 3.84 -8.22 4.94
C ALA A 106 3.11 -6.91 5.26
N LEU A 107 3.65 -6.14 6.20
CA LEU A 107 3.08 -4.86 6.63
C LEU A 107 4.06 -3.73 6.32
N ILE A 108 3.60 -2.64 5.72
CA ILE A 108 4.33 -1.38 5.62
C ILE A 108 3.59 -0.31 6.43
N ARG A 109 4.32 0.46 7.23
CA ARG A 109 3.86 1.74 7.79
C ARG A 109 4.66 2.86 7.19
N GLN A 110 4.00 3.89 6.71
CA GLN A 110 4.63 5.05 6.11
C GLN A 110 3.80 6.32 6.33
N GLN A 111 4.43 7.46 6.07
CA GLN A 111 3.74 8.75 5.96
C GLN A 111 3.60 9.11 4.49
N VAL A 112 2.37 9.32 4.03
CA VAL A 112 2.06 9.84 2.69
C VAL A 112 1.53 11.26 2.85
N ASP A 113 2.28 12.26 2.40
CA ASP A 113 1.93 13.68 2.55
C ASP A 113 1.62 14.09 4.01
N GLY A 114 2.33 13.47 4.97
CA GLY A 114 2.12 13.68 6.41
C GLY A 114 0.90 12.97 6.99
N VAL A 115 0.28 12.09 6.21
CA VAL A 115 -0.83 11.23 6.64
C VAL A 115 -0.29 9.83 6.92
N PRO A 116 -0.52 9.27 8.12
CA PRO A 116 -0.12 7.90 8.42
C PRO A 116 -0.89 6.92 7.53
N VAL A 117 -0.19 6.02 6.85
CA VAL A 117 -0.77 4.96 6.03
C VAL A 117 -0.16 3.62 6.38
N THR A 118 -1.03 2.62 6.46
CA THR A 118 -0.64 1.21 6.51
C THR A 118 -0.94 0.54 5.18
N LEU A 119 0.04 -0.17 4.64
CA LEU A 119 -0.16 -1.11 3.55
C LEU A 119 -0.02 -2.54 4.09
N LEU A 120 -0.98 -3.40 3.83
CA LEU A 120 -0.97 -4.80 4.24
C LEU A 120 -1.10 -5.68 3.00
N LEU A 121 -0.01 -6.35 2.62
CA LEU A 121 0.03 -7.29 1.52
C LEU A 121 -0.22 -8.70 2.07
N ILE A 122 -1.22 -9.38 1.52
CA ILE A 122 -1.67 -10.70 1.99
C ILE A 122 -1.80 -11.64 0.79
N GLY A 123 -1.40 -12.90 0.99
CA GLY A 123 -1.46 -13.92 -0.05
C GLY A 123 -0.31 -13.80 -1.05
N GLU A 124 -0.44 -14.41 -2.22
CA GLU A 124 0.48 -14.27 -3.33
C GLU A 124 0.40 -12.88 -3.97
N GLY A 125 1.40 -12.05 -3.65
CA GLY A 125 1.48 -10.69 -4.14
C GLY A 125 2.90 -10.18 -4.21
N THR A 126 3.12 -9.21 -5.09
CA THR A 126 4.36 -8.45 -5.19
C THR A 126 4.04 -6.97 -5.24
N ILE A 127 4.74 -6.19 -4.41
CA ILE A 127 4.78 -4.74 -4.52
C ILE A 127 6.21 -4.29 -4.80
N ARG A 128 6.38 -3.43 -5.79
CA ARG A 128 7.66 -2.80 -6.11
C ARG A 128 7.52 -1.30 -6.01
N ASN A 129 8.50 -0.66 -5.39
CA ASN A 129 8.61 0.78 -5.44
C ASN A 129 9.01 1.20 -6.87
N VAL A 130 8.15 1.94 -7.54
CA VAL A 130 8.40 2.48 -8.88
C VAL A 130 8.45 4.00 -8.90
N ALA A 131 8.45 4.63 -7.71
CA ALA A 131 8.65 6.05 -7.58
C ALA A 131 9.91 6.48 -8.33
N GLN A 132 9.70 7.19 -9.42
CA GLN A 132 10.75 7.92 -10.10
C GLN A 132 10.95 9.20 -9.29
N PRO A 133 12.16 9.50 -8.76
CA PRO A 133 12.42 10.85 -8.29
C PRO A 133 12.16 11.77 -9.48
N SER A 134 11.14 12.61 -9.40
CA SER A 134 10.85 13.57 -10.45
C SER A 134 12.07 14.47 -10.61
N GLU A 135 12.78 14.33 -11.74
CA GLU A 135 13.94 15.16 -12.05
C GLU A 135 13.54 16.66 -12.11
N ASP A 136 12.27 16.94 -12.38
CA ASP A 136 11.67 18.27 -12.42
C ASP A 136 11.10 18.76 -11.07
N ALA A 137 10.90 17.87 -10.08
CA ALA A 137 10.37 18.24 -8.77
C ALA A 137 11.27 19.24 -8.07
N THR A 138 10.66 20.33 -7.62
CA THR A 138 11.40 21.35 -6.90
C THR A 138 11.63 20.87 -5.47
N PRO A 139 12.88 20.66 -5.01
CA PRO A 139 13.15 20.32 -3.63
C PRO A 139 12.57 21.41 -2.71
N THR A 140 11.86 20.98 -1.68
CA THR A 140 11.19 21.86 -0.73
C THR A 140 11.70 21.64 0.69
N LEU A 141 11.52 22.65 1.54
CA LEU A 141 11.75 22.59 2.98
C LEU A 141 10.56 23.20 3.71
N MET A 142 10.34 22.79 4.96
CA MET A 142 9.37 23.45 5.83
C MET A 142 10.05 24.59 6.59
N GLY A 143 9.48 25.78 6.51
CA GLY A 143 9.88 26.96 7.25
C GLY A 143 8.89 27.27 8.38
N THR A 144 9.37 27.52 9.60
CA THR A 144 8.55 27.88 10.76
C THR A 144 8.79 29.32 11.19
N ALA A 145 7.72 30.10 11.31
CA ALA A 145 7.79 31.48 11.80
C ALA A 145 8.02 31.54 13.32
N PRO A 146 8.76 32.54 13.84
CA PRO A 146 8.97 32.72 15.26
C PRO A 146 7.70 33.20 15.96
N ALA A 147 7.72 33.29 17.29
CA ALA A 147 6.58 33.76 18.08
C ALA A 147 6.11 35.19 17.72
N ALA A 148 6.99 36.01 17.12
CA ALA A 148 6.66 37.35 16.63
C ALA A 148 6.00 37.36 15.24
N GLY A 149 5.89 36.21 14.59
CA GLY A 149 5.46 36.07 13.21
C GLY A 149 6.54 36.44 12.20
N ALA A 150 6.21 36.32 10.91
CA ALA A 150 7.05 36.72 9.79
C ALA A 150 6.19 37.30 8.66
N ASN A 151 6.81 37.98 7.69
CA ASN A 151 6.09 38.55 6.56
C ASN A 151 6.56 37.94 5.24
N ILE A 152 5.62 37.38 4.50
CA ILE A 152 5.77 36.99 3.12
C ILE A 152 5.44 38.22 2.26
N ARG A 153 6.34 38.53 1.34
CA ARG A 153 6.30 39.70 0.48
C ARG A 153 6.18 39.30 -0.98
N ARG A 154 5.74 40.24 -1.81
CA ARG A 154 5.58 40.03 -3.26
C ARG A 154 6.90 39.80 -4.00
N GLY A 155 8.01 40.27 -3.43
CA GLY A 155 9.35 40.11 -3.98
C GLY A 155 10.40 40.04 -2.87
N PRO A 156 11.65 39.66 -3.20
CA PRO A 156 12.73 39.48 -2.24
C PRO A 156 13.36 40.81 -1.81
N SER A 157 12.57 41.68 -1.18
CA SER A 157 13.02 42.96 -0.62
C SER A 157 12.12 43.39 0.52
N THR A 158 12.69 44.06 1.53
CA THR A 158 11.93 44.62 2.66
C THR A 158 11.06 45.81 2.26
N ALA A 159 11.27 46.38 1.07
CA ALA A 159 10.43 47.43 0.49
C ALA A 159 9.22 46.89 -0.29
N GLU A 160 9.19 45.58 -0.60
CA GLU A 160 8.07 44.96 -1.33
C GLU A 160 6.85 44.81 -0.43
N THR A 161 5.65 44.90 -1.03
CA THR A 161 4.38 44.78 -0.32
C THR A 161 4.27 43.43 0.38
N ILE A 162 3.79 43.44 1.62
CA ILE A 162 3.44 42.23 2.37
C ILE A 162 2.19 41.64 1.73
N VAL A 163 2.30 40.42 1.22
CA VAL A 163 1.18 39.68 0.61
C VAL A 163 0.56 38.71 1.60
N TRP A 164 1.35 38.24 2.57
CA TRP A 164 0.86 37.35 3.63
C TRP A 164 1.65 37.52 4.92
N PRO A 165 1.01 37.79 6.07
CA PRO A 165 1.65 37.66 7.38
C PRO A 165 1.56 36.22 7.88
N LEU A 166 2.68 35.65 8.28
CA LEU A 166 2.76 34.39 9.03
C LEU A 166 2.59 34.67 10.52
N GLY A 167 1.65 33.99 11.16
CA GLY A 167 1.43 34.02 12.58
C GLY A 167 2.51 33.29 13.39
N PRO A 168 2.44 33.36 14.74
CA PRO A 168 3.35 32.66 15.63
C PRO A 168 3.38 31.16 15.36
N ASN A 169 4.56 30.58 15.12
CA ASN A 169 4.78 29.16 14.81
C ASN A 169 4.08 28.65 13.54
N GLU A 170 3.54 29.55 12.71
CA GLU A 170 2.94 29.16 11.44
C GLU A 170 4.02 28.61 10.51
N GLN A 171 3.68 27.54 9.80
CA GLN A 171 4.58 26.87 8.87
C GLN A 171 4.26 27.26 7.43
N VAL A 172 5.29 27.26 6.59
CA VAL A 172 5.19 27.56 5.17
C VAL A 172 6.11 26.65 4.35
N LEU A 173 5.65 26.25 3.17
CA LEU A 173 6.44 25.47 2.23
C LEU A 173 7.44 26.39 1.50
N VAL A 174 8.72 26.07 1.61
CA VAL A 174 9.83 26.79 0.99
C VAL A 174 10.27 26.05 -0.26
N THR A 175 10.32 26.74 -1.39
CA THR A 175 10.45 26.14 -2.74
C THR A 175 11.66 26.66 -3.51
N GLY A 176 12.54 27.39 -2.85
CA GLY A 176 13.75 27.93 -3.45
C GLY A 176 14.38 29.06 -2.64
N LYS A 177 15.58 29.47 -3.04
CA LYS A 177 16.33 30.58 -2.43
C LYS A 177 16.94 31.49 -3.48
N LEU A 178 17.21 32.75 -3.14
CA LEU A 178 18.13 33.56 -3.95
C LEU A 178 19.55 32.98 -3.92
N ALA A 179 20.36 33.34 -4.91
CA ALA A 179 21.75 32.88 -5.02
C ALA A 179 22.59 33.23 -3.78
N ASP A 180 22.31 34.37 -3.15
CA ASP A 180 22.96 34.84 -1.93
C ASP A 180 22.34 34.27 -0.63
N GLY A 181 21.26 33.48 -0.72
CA GLY A 181 20.56 32.88 0.41
C GLY A 181 19.80 33.85 1.31
N THR A 182 19.71 35.14 0.95
CA THR A 182 19.10 36.17 1.81
C THR A 182 17.57 36.11 1.85
N TRP A 183 16.96 35.60 0.77
CA TRP A 183 15.52 35.45 0.63
C TRP A 183 15.15 34.04 0.17
N LEU A 184 14.02 33.58 0.70
CA LEU A 184 13.42 32.28 0.40
C LEU A 184 12.12 32.49 -0.37
N ARG A 185 11.94 31.73 -1.43
CA ARG A 185 10.66 31.67 -2.17
C ARG A 185 9.76 30.67 -1.47
N VAL A 186 8.50 31.05 -1.24
CA VAL A 186 7.53 30.24 -0.50
C VAL A 186 6.21 30.15 -1.25
N GLU A 187 5.46 29.09 -0.99
CA GLU A 187 4.07 28.97 -1.43
C GLU A 187 3.11 29.55 -0.39
N ILE A 188 2.13 30.33 -0.84
CA ILE A 188 1.10 30.92 0.01
C ILE A 188 -0.08 29.94 0.09
N PRO A 189 -0.56 29.55 1.29
CA PRO A 189 -1.65 28.59 1.45
C PRO A 189 -2.95 28.91 0.68
N SER A 190 -3.71 27.86 0.39
CA SER A 190 -4.65 27.71 -0.73
C SER A 190 -5.84 28.68 -0.81
N ARG A 191 -6.18 29.44 0.24
CA ARG A 191 -7.31 30.40 0.17
C ARG A 191 -6.97 31.72 -0.55
N TYR A 192 -5.68 32.00 -0.75
CA TYR A 192 -5.18 33.16 -1.50
C TYR A 192 -4.21 32.80 -2.62
N GLY A 193 -3.53 31.65 -2.50
CA GLY A 193 -2.73 31.01 -3.55
C GLY A 193 -1.51 31.81 -4.04
N GLY A 194 -0.57 31.10 -4.67
CA GLY A 194 0.56 31.72 -5.37
C GLY A 194 1.86 31.77 -4.57
N ILE A 195 2.76 32.64 -5.01
CA ILE A 195 4.16 32.67 -4.55
C ILE A 195 4.45 33.96 -3.82
N GLY A 196 5.23 33.85 -2.76
CA GLY A 196 5.83 34.99 -2.11
C GLY A 196 7.28 34.75 -1.68
N TRP A 197 7.82 35.73 -0.98
CA TRP A 197 9.21 35.77 -0.54
C TRP A 197 9.30 36.12 0.94
N VAL A 198 10.02 35.32 1.70
CA VAL A 198 10.30 35.58 3.12
C VAL A 198 11.80 35.81 3.32
N TYR A 199 12.13 36.73 4.21
CA TYR A 199 13.53 36.99 4.58
C TYR A 199 14.08 35.77 5.30
N ALA A 200 15.17 35.18 4.82
CA ALA A 200 15.61 33.87 5.30
C ALA A 200 15.86 33.82 6.82
N PRO A 201 16.52 34.82 7.44
CA PRO A 201 16.70 34.86 8.90
C PRO A 201 15.42 35.08 9.71
N ALA A 202 14.28 35.36 9.07
CA ALA A 202 13.01 35.59 9.76
C ALA A 202 12.23 34.30 10.06
N ILE A 203 12.68 33.14 9.54
CA ILE A 203 12.06 31.84 9.79
C ILE A 203 13.14 30.78 10.08
N THR A 204 12.75 29.69 10.75
CA THR A 204 13.63 28.53 10.96
C THR A 204 13.30 27.46 9.93
N LEU A 205 14.30 26.98 9.20
CA LEU A 205 14.13 25.88 8.24
C LEU A 205 14.34 24.53 8.92
N ASN A 206 13.50 23.56 8.57
CA ASN A 206 13.72 22.15 8.87
C ASN A 206 14.46 21.49 7.71
N GLY A 207 15.79 21.55 7.72
CA GLY A 207 16.66 20.95 6.72
C GLY A 207 17.79 21.87 6.24
N ASP A 208 18.62 21.37 5.31
CA ASP A 208 19.73 22.13 4.73
C ASP A 208 19.23 23.07 3.62
N ILE A 209 19.37 24.37 3.83
CA ILE A 209 19.04 25.42 2.84
C ILE A 209 19.72 25.20 1.48
N ASN A 210 20.85 24.48 1.42
CA ASN A 210 21.55 24.19 0.17
C ASN A 210 20.87 23.12 -0.70
N SER A 211 19.91 22.36 -0.15
CA SER A 211 19.08 21.45 -0.96
C SER A 211 18.09 22.21 -1.84
N LEU A 212 17.76 23.46 -1.50
CA LEU A 212 16.83 24.29 -2.26
C LEU A 212 17.46 24.77 -3.58
N ARG A 213 16.64 24.73 -4.64
CA ARG A 213 17.00 25.35 -5.94
C ARG A 213 17.26 26.84 -5.78
N THR A 214 18.28 27.33 -6.49
CA THR A 214 18.52 28.76 -6.63
C THR A 214 17.55 29.34 -7.65
N VAL A 215 16.76 30.34 -7.25
CA VAL A 215 15.71 30.98 -8.04
C VAL A 215 15.84 32.50 -7.99
N THR A 216 15.13 33.19 -8.87
CA THR A 216 15.06 34.66 -8.93
C THR A 216 13.60 35.11 -8.80
N ARG A 217 13.37 36.41 -8.61
CA ARG A 217 12.01 37.01 -8.58
C ARG A 217 11.14 36.61 -9.78
N ASN A 218 11.77 36.41 -10.94
CA ASN A 218 11.08 36.12 -12.20
C ASN A 218 11.19 34.64 -12.60
N SER A 219 11.77 33.79 -11.74
CA SER A 219 11.76 32.35 -11.99
C SER A 219 10.31 31.87 -12.07
N PRO A 220 10.02 30.91 -12.97
CA PRO A 220 8.68 30.36 -13.08
C PRO A 220 8.23 29.78 -11.73
N PRO A 221 6.91 29.73 -11.49
CA PRO A 221 6.36 29.01 -10.35
C PRO A 221 7.01 27.64 -10.19
N PRO A 222 7.30 27.21 -8.95
CA PRO A 222 7.74 25.84 -8.74
C PRO A 222 6.69 24.91 -9.33
N VAL A 223 7.14 23.90 -10.06
CA VAL A 223 6.32 22.73 -10.33
C VAL A 223 6.24 22.01 -9.00
N LEU A 224 5.17 22.30 -8.27
CA LEU A 224 4.76 21.61 -7.05
C LEU A 224 3.79 20.47 -7.36
N ASP A 225 3.45 20.29 -8.64
CA ASP A 225 2.60 19.23 -9.14
C ASP A 225 3.20 17.87 -8.75
N SER A 226 2.74 17.36 -7.60
CA SER A 226 1.93 16.15 -7.37
C SER A 226 2.08 14.90 -8.26
N GLY A 227 2.87 14.93 -9.33
CA GLY A 227 3.21 13.73 -10.10
C GLY A 227 4.44 12.98 -9.59
N SER A 228 5.22 13.58 -8.67
CA SER A 228 6.30 12.86 -8.01
C SER A 228 5.77 12.19 -6.75
N PHE A 229 5.14 11.04 -6.94
CA PHE A 229 4.87 10.14 -5.83
C PHE A 229 6.18 9.82 -5.11
N GLY A 230 6.21 9.99 -3.79
CA GLY A 230 7.34 9.58 -2.96
C GLY A 230 7.63 8.08 -3.09
N ARG A 231 8.80 7.64 -2.59
CA ARG A 231 9.07 6.19 -2.51
C ARG A 231 7.93 5.52 -1.75
N TRP A 232 7.46 4.40 -2.27
CA TRP A 232 6.31 3.65 -1.73
C TRP A 232 4.94 4.36 -1.77
N GLN A 233 4.87 5.54 -2.39
CA GLN A 233 3.64 6.20 -2.82
C GLN A 233 3.30 5.87 -4.29
N ALA A 234 4.33 5.56 -5.09
CA ALA A 234 4.20 4.97 -6.43
C ALA A 234 4.65 3.50 -6.42
N LEU A 235 3.73 2.61 -6.77
CA LEU A 235 3.85 1.16 -6.63
C LEU A 235 3.48 0.44 -7.94
N ALA A 236 4.24 -0.60 -8.26
CA ALA A 236 3.74 -1.67 -9.11
C ALA A 236 3.24 -2.80 -8.22
N LEU A 237 1.94 -3.08 -8.27
CA LEU A 237 1.23 -4.16 -7.59
C LEU A 237 0.94 -5.29 -8.58
N GLU A 238 1.24 -6.51 -8.18
CA GLU A 238 0.89 -7.74 -8.89
C GLU A 238 0.36 -8.75 -7.86
N THR A 239 -0.78 -9.38 -8.15
CA THR A 239 -1.48 -10.33 -7.28
C THR A 239 -2.15 -11.41 -8.14
N THR A 240 -2.70 -12.43 -7.49
CA THR A 240 -3.49 -13.48 -8.16
C THR A 240 -4.91 -13.55 -7.58
N SER A 241 -5.80 -14.26 -8.27
CA SER A 241 -7.19 -14.50 -7.84
C SER A 241 -7.48 -15.98 -7.50
N SER A 242 -6.48 -16.86 -7.63
CA SER A 242 -6.66 -18.32 -7.56
C SER A 242 -5.85 -18.99 -6.44
N ASP A 243 -5.62 -18.29 -5.32
CA ASP A 243 -4.75 -18.78 -4.23
C ASP A 243 -5.44 -18.88 -2.86
N ALA A 244 -6.77 -18.78 -2.83
CA ALA A 244 -7.60 -19.02 -1.65
C ALA A 244 -8.23 -20.43 -1.71
N PRO A 245 -7.52 -21.52 -1.32
CA PRO A 245 -7.97 -22.90 -1.49
C PRO A 245 -9.16 -23.30 -0.61
N CYS A 246 -9.58 -22.42 0.32
CA CYS A 246 -10.65 -22.65 1.28
C CYS A 246 -11.43 -21.35 1.53
N VAL A 247 -12.65 -21.49 2.06
CA VAL A 247 -13.58 -20.36 2.31
C VAL A 247 -13.06 -19.36 3.35
N LEU A 248 -12.19 -19.81 4.26
CA LEU A 248 -11.58 -18.99 5.31
C LEU A 248 -10.30 -18.29 4.85
N ALA A 249 -9.76 -18.64 3.69
CA ALA A 249 -8.57 -17.99 3.16
C ALA A 249 -8.93 -16.63 2.55
N PRO A 250 -8.20 -15.56 2.89
CA PRO A 250 -8.34 -14.28 2.22
C PRO A 250 -7.98 -14.39 0.74
N GLN A 251 -8.61 -13.56 -0.08
CA GLN A 251 -8.10 -13.31 -1.44
C GLN A 251 -6.76 -12.59 -1.35
N SER A 252 -5.86 -12.92 -2.29
CA SER A 252 -4.64 -12.17 -2.51
C SER A 252 -4.92 -10.71 -2.81
N GLY A 253 -4.20 -9.82 -2.12
CA GLY A 253 -4.42 -8.38 -2.32
C GLY A 253 -3.59 -7.48 -1.41
N LEU A 254 -3.71 -6.19 -1.71
CA LEU A 254 -3.14 -5.09 -0.95
C LEU A 254 -4.27 -4.34 -0.24
N ILE A 255 -4.22 -4.25 1.08
CA ILE A 255 -5.07 -3.35 1.84
C ILE A 255 -4.31 -2.05 2.10
N ILE A 256 -4.94 -0.92 1.79
CA ILE A 256 -4.45 0.43 2.13
C ILE A 256 -5.37 0.98 3.20
N GLN A 257 -4.82 1.28 4.38
CA GLN A 257 -5.55 1.91 5.48
C GLN A 257 -4.94 3.26 5.81
N VAL A 258 -5.71 4.32 5.58
CA VAL A 258 -5.38 5.68 6.02
C VAL A 258 -5.69 5.79 7.51
N GLY A 259 -4.74 6.30 8.31
CA GLY A 259 -4.81 6.32 9.76
C GLY A 259 -5.96 7.18 10.31
N ASP A 260 -6.25 8.31 9.66
CA ASP A 260 -7.42 9.15 9.91
C ASP A 260 -8.34 9.15 8.67
N PRO A 261 -9.56 8.58 8.75
CA PRO A 261 -10.48 8.51 7.61
C PRO A 261 -10.98 9.89 7.13
N SER A 262 -10.75 10.98 7.88
CA SER A 262 -11.02 12.35 7.43
C SER A 262 -9.91 12.93 6.53
N GLN A 263 -8.73 12.31 6.54
CA GLN A 263 -7.61 12.65 5.67
C GLN A 263 -7.64 11.81 4.38
N ALA A 264 -6.80 12.16 3.43
CA ALA A 264 -6.61 11.41 2.20
C ALA A 264 -5.13 11.11 2.00
N ALA A 265 -4.84 9.94 1.46
CA ALA A 265 -3.53 9.59 0.96
C ALA A 265 -3.63 9.33 -0.54
N THR A 266 -2.70 9.88 -1.31
CA THR A 266 -2.68 9.78 -2.77
C THR A 266 -1.59 8.80 -3.19
N PHE A 267 -1.91 7.85 -4.07
CA PHE A 267 -1.00 6.81 -4.56
C PHE A 267 -1.01 6.75 -6.09
N GLU A 268 0.10 6.30 -6.67
CA GLU A 268 0.13 5.78 -8.03
C GLU A 268 0.30 4.28 -7.95
N ILE A 269 -0.66 3.53 -8.48
CA ILE A 269 -0.58 2.07 -8.50
C ILE A 269 -0.83 1.62 -9.93
N ASN A 270 0.17 0.94 -10.51
CA ASN A 270 0.14 0.43 -11.87
C ASN A 270 -0.17 1.52 -12.93
N GLY A 271 0.23 2.76 -12.66
CA GLY A 271 -0.02 3.91 -13.54
C GLY A 271 -1.39 4.58 -13.38
N ALA A 272 -2.27 4.09 -12.50
CA ALA A 272 -3.47 4.82 -12.11
C ALA A 272 -3.23 5.63 -10.83
N THR A 273 -3.86 6.80 -10.74
CA THR A 273 -3.87 7.62 -9.53
C THR A 273 -5.03 7.20 -8.64
N LEU A 274 -4.76 6.97 -7.36
CA LEU A 274 -5.76 6.66 -6.34
C LEU A 274 -5.72 7.71 -5.24
N ILE A 275 -6.87 8.24 -4.85
CA ILE A 275 -7.02 9.06 -3.64
C ILE A 275 -7.86 8.26 -2.66
N VAL A 276 -7.22 7.70 -1.63
CA VAL A 276 -7.85 6.84 -0.64
C VAL A 276 -8.26 7.67 0.57
N ARG A 277 -9.53 7.60 0.97
CA ARG A 277 -10.06 8.11 2.24
C ARG A 277 -10.67 6.95 3.03
N GLY A 278 -10.05 6.55 4.12
CA GLY A 278 -10.48 5.39 4.91
C GLY A 278 -9.68 4.13 4.60
N THR A 279 -10.33 3.07 4.12
CA THR A 279 -9.70 1.76 3.89
C THR A 279 -10.12 1.19 2.53
N ALA A 280 -9.15 0.79 1.71
CA ALA A 280 -9.38 0.17 0.41
C ALA A 280 -8.66 -1.19 0.30
N PHE A 281 -9.27 -2.13 -0.41
CA PHE A 281 -8.65 -3.38 -0.83
C PHE A 281 -8.42 -3.35 -2.34
N LEU A 282 -7.24 -3.78 -2.77
CA LEU A 282 -6.83 -3.80 -4.17
C LEU A 282 -6.36 -5.20 -4.56
N GLN A 283 -6.78 -5.63 -5.75
CA GLN A 283 -6.26 -6.83 -6.41
C GLN A 283 -5.91 -6.46 -7.86
N ALA A 284 -4.68 -6.73 -8.28
CA ALA A 284 -4.16 -6.45 -9.61
C ALA A 284 -3.73 -7.75 -10.30
N ILE A 285 -4.47 -8.16 -11.33
CA ILE A 285 -4.18 -9.36 -12.13
C ILE A 285 -3.70 -8.89 -13.50
N LYS A 286 -2.44 -9.21 -13.80
CA LYS A 286 -1.75 -8.82 -15.01
C LYS A 286 -2.43 -9.39 -16.27
N GLY A 287 -2.59 -8.57 -17.30
CA GLY A 287 -3.35 -8.93 -18.51
C GLY A 287 -4.87 -8.97 -18.32
N GLU A 288 -5.36 -8.67 -17.11
CA GLU A 288 -6.78 -8.62 -16.78
C GLU A 288 -7.16 -7.23 -16.26
N ALA A 289 -7.12 -7.00 -14.95
CA ALA A 289 -7.55 -5.75 -14.34
C ALA A 289 -6.96 -5.53 -12.95
N MET A 290 -6.90 -4.26 -12.56
CA MET A 290 -6.79 -3.81 -11.17
C MET A 290 -8.18 -3.47 -10.66
N THR A 291 -8.63 -4.17 -9.62
CA THR A 291 -9.91 -3.98 -8.94
C THR A 291 -9.67 -3.33 -7.59
N ILE A 292 -10.44 -2.28 -7.30
CA ILE A 292 -10.42 -1.50 -6.07
C ILE A 292 -11.77 -1.68 -5.39
N ILE A 293 -11.76 -2.03 -4.11
CA ILE A 293 -12.95 -2.12 -3.26
C ILE A 293 -12.78 -1.14 -2.10
N ALA A 294 -13.71 -0.20 -1.95
CA ALA A 294 -13.72 0.67 -0.78
C ALA A 294 -14.36 -0.09 0.39
N LEU A 295 -13.56 -0.44 1.39
CA LEU A 295 -14.02 -1.10 2.61
C LEU A 295 -14.55 -0.09 3.62
N GLU A 296 -14.03 1.14 3.57
CA GLU A 296 -14.48 2.25 4.38
C GLU A 296 -14.14 3.59 3.73
N GLY A 297 -15.04 4.56 3.91
CA GLY A 297 -14.93 5.86 3.26
C GLY A 297 -15.14 5.74 1.76
N GLU A 298 -14.21 6.29 0.99
CA GLU A 298 -14.27 6.30 -0.47
C GLU A 298 -12.86 6.28 -1.08
N THR A 299 -12.77 5.87 -2.33
CA THR A 299 -11.55 5.94 -3.11
C THR A 299 -11.84 6.52 -4.48
N GLU A 300 -11.16 7.60 -4.85
CA GLU A 300 -11.18 8.10 -6.23
C GLU A 300 -10.12 7.35 -7.04
N LEU A 301 -10.52 6.75 -8.16
CA LEU A 301 -9.67 6.03 -9.09
C LEU A 301 -9.61 6.80 -10.41
N SER A 302 -8.42 7.21 -10.83
CA SER A 302 -8.21 8.00 -12.03
C SER A 302 -7.25 7.32 -13.01
N SER A 303 -7.67 7.23 -14.27
CA SER A 303 -6.85 6.78 -15.41
C SER A 303 -7.38 7.39 -16.72
N GLN A 304 -6.48 7.70 -17.66
CA GLN A 304 -6.83 8.24 -18.99
C GLN A 304 -7.82 9.42 -18.92
N GLU A 305 -7.53 10.39 -18.05
CA GLU A 305 -8.36 11.59 -17.82
C GLU A 305 -9.79 11.32 -17.30
N THR A 306 -10.10 10.07 -16.95
CA THR A 306 -11.38 9.66 -16.37
C THR A 306 -11.18 9.32 -14.91
N THR A 307 -12.09 9.81 -14.07
CA THR A 307 -12.13 9.53 -12.63
C THR A 307 -13.44 8.84 -12.27
N GLU A 308 -13.34 7.75 -11.52
CA GLU A 308 -14.47 7.07 -10.89
C GLU A 308 -14.33 7.14 -9.36
N THR A 309 -15.42 7.44 -8.66
CA THR A 309 -15.45 7.43 -7.18
C THR A 309 -16.06 6.13 -6.68
N VAL A 310 -15.26 5.32 -5.99
CA VAL A 310 -15.68 4.06 -5.35
C VAL A 310 -16.10 4.35 -3.92
N GLN A 311 -17.41 4.31 -3.66
CA GLN A 311 -17.98 4.46 -2.33
C GLN A 311 -17.84 3.16 -1.52
N MET A 312 -17.85 3.25 -0.18
CA MET A 312 -17.87 2.08 0.71
C MET A 312 -18.85 0.99 0.24
N GLY A 313 -18.39 -0.25 0.17
CA GLY A 313 -19.18 -1.41 -0.26
C GLY A 313 -19.30 -1.58 -1.78
N PHE A 314 -18.71 -0.66 -2.56
CA PHE A 314 -18.62 -0.75 -4.01
C PHE A 314 -17.21 -1.14 -4.44
N LYS A 315 -17.12 -1.60 -5.68
CA LYS A 315 -15.88 -1.86 -6.41
C LYS A 315 -15.88 -1.18 -7.77
N SER A 316 -14.71 -0.78 -8.23
CA SER A 316 -14.43 -0.40 -9.62
C SER A 316 -13.18 -1.12 -10.09
N SER A 317 -13.04 -1.29 -11.40
CA SER A 317 -11.90 -1.93 -12.00
C SER A 317 -11.37 -1.10 -13.16
N VAL A 318 -10.07 -1.21 -13.40
CA VAL A 318 -9.38 -0.65 -14.56
C VAL A 318 -8.56 -1.75 -15.23
N SER A 319 -8.55 -1.80 -16.56
CA SER A 319 -7.86 -2.86 -17.31
C SER A 319 -6.34 -2.76 -17.14
N LEU A 320 -5.66 -3.91 -17.08
CA LEU A 320 -4.20 -4.01 -17.04
C LEU A 320 -3.68 -4.75 -18.27
N ASP A 321 -2.61 -4.25 -18.87
CA ASP A 321 -1.91 -4.91 -19.96
C ASP A 321 -1.04 -6.10 -19.49
N ASP A 322 -0.39 -6.76 -20.45
CA ASP A 322 0.52 -7.89 -20.24
C ASP A 322 1.83 -7.53 -19.51
N ILE A 323 2.05 -6.27 -19.11
CA ILE A 323 3.15 -5.86 -18.23
C ILE A 323 2.63 -5.36 -16.86
N GLY A 324 1.32 -5.36 -16.66
CA GLY A 324 0.66 -4.96 -15.41
C GLY A 324 0.49 -3.46 -15.28
N GLN A 325 0.46 -2.72 -16.40
CA GLN A 325 0.18 -1.28 -16.43
C GLN A 325 -1.26 -1.04 -16.87
N VAL A 326 -1.84 0.03 -16.36
CA VAL A 326 -3.19 0.45 -16.71
C VAL A 326 -3.28 0.87 -18.18
N ASP A 327 -4.19 0.26 -18.93
CA ASP A 327 -4.38 0.49 -20.37
C ASP A 327 -5.81 0.90 -20.77
N GLY A 328 -6.69 1.12 -19.78
CA GLY A 328 -8.05 1.63 -19.98
C GLY A 328 -8.48 2.68 -18.95
N PRO A 329 -9.62 3.35 -19.16
CA PRO A 329 -10.28 4.15 -18.13
C PRO A 329 -10.91 3.24 -17.06
N PRO A 330 -11.18 3.76 -15.84
CA PRO A 330 -11.93 3.02 -14.83
C PRO A 330 -13.36 2.75 -15.28
N LEU A 331 -13.88 1.59 -14.88
CA LEU A 331 -15.29 1.23 -15.07
C LEU A 331 -16.18 1.88 -13.99
N LEU A 332 -17.45 2.08 -14.30
CA LEU A 332 -18.43 2.55 -13.31
C LEU A 332 -18.47 1.61 -12.10
N ALA A 333 -18.54 2.21 -10.90
CA ALA A 333 -18.57 1.47 -9.66
C ALA A 333 -19.84 0.60 -9.57
N SER A 334 -19.68 -0.61 -9.04
CA SER A 334 -20.74 -1.59 -8.83
C SER A 334 -20.65 -2.18 -7.42
N VAL A 335 -21.71 -2.80 -6.93
CA VAL A 335 -21.72 -3.38 -5.58
C VAL A 335 -20.70 -4.52 -5.48
N ALA A 336 -19.87 -4.51 -4.44
CA ALA A 336 -18.98 -5.62 -4.15
C ALA A 336 -19.80 -6.84 -3.68
N SER A 337 -19.55 -8.00 -4.29
CA SER A 337 -20.21 -9.25 -3.93
C SER A 337 -19.66 -9.81 -2.61
N ARG A 338 -20.36 -10.79 -2.04
CA ARG A 338 -19.88 -11.49 -0.84
C ARG A 338 -18.55 -12.21 -1.07
N ASP A 339 -18.32 -12.71 -2.28
CA ASP A 339 -17.07 -13.37 -2.64
C ASP A 339 -15.91 -12.38 -2.75
N ASP A 340 -16.17 -11.16 -3.24
CA ASP A 340 -15.17 -10.08 -3.29
C ASP A 340 -14.69 -9.66 -1.89
N LEU A 341 -15.56 -9.78 -0.88
CA LEU A 341 -15.29 -9.40 0.51
C LEU A 341 -14.90 -10.60 1.39
N ARG A 342 -14.69 -11.78 0.79
CA ARG A 342 -14.50 -13.01 1.55
C ARG A 342 -13.18 -12.99 2.33
N ALA A 343 -13.29 -13.23 3.63
CA ALA A 343 -12.17 -13.41 4.56
C ALA A 343 -11.14 -12.25 4.57
N ILE A 344 -11.54 -11.03 4.18
CA ILE A 344 -10.68 -9.84 4.33
C ILE A 344 -10.42 -9.60 5.82
N PRO A 345 -9.14 -9.54 6.27
CA PRO A 345 -8.81 -9.51 7.68
C PRO A 345 -8.88 -8.11 8.28
N LEU A 346 -10.10 -7.56 8.37
CA LEU A 346 -10.32 -6.21 8.90
C LEU A 346 -9.85 -6.03 10.35
N ASN A 347 -9.87 -7.10 11.14
CA ASN A 347 -9.43 -7.09 12.54
C ASN A 347 -7.91 -7.01 12.69
N ALA A 348 -7.17 -7.41 11.65
CA ALA A 348 -5.71 -7.41 11.65
C ALA A 348 -5.12 -6.02 11.30
N LEU A 349 -5.99 -5.05 11.02
CA LEU A 349 -5.59 -3.68 10.66
C LEU A 349 -5.35 -2.84 11.93
N PRO A 350 -4.37 -1.91 11.91
CA PRO A 350 -4.01 -1.11 13.09
C PRO A 350 -5.16 -0.31 13.71
N ARG A 351 -6.14 0.11 12.90
CA ARG A 351 -7.39 0.67 13.43
C ARG A 351 -8.60 -0.16 13.00
N PRO A 352 -9.66 -0.21 13.84
CA PRO A 352 -10.93 -0.79 13.45
C PRO A 352 -11.50 -0.10 12.21
N VAL A 353 -11.97 -0.90 11.26
CA VAL A 353 -12.67 -0.43 10.07
C VAL A 353 -14.15 -0.25 10.43
N SER A 354 -14.65 0.98 10.32
CA SER A 354 -16.06 1.26 10.58
C SER A 354 -16.87 0.92 9.34
N LEU A 355 -17.33 -0.32 9.26
CA LEU A 355 -18.37 -0.68 8.29
C LEU A 355 -19.66 0.03 8.72
N VAL A 356 -20.29 0.79 7.83
CA VAL A 356 -21.62 1.33 8.13
C VAL A 356 -22.56 0.13 8.31
N PRO A 357 -23.26 0.00 9.45
CA PRO A 357 -24.24 -1.05 9.61
C PRO A 357 -25.42 -0.78 8.66
N ASP A 358 -25.91 -1.85 8.04
CA ASP A 358 -27.10 -1.91 7.17
C ASP A 358 -26.93 -1.40 5.72
N ILE A 359 -26.44 -2.29 4.86
CA ILE A 359 -27.15 -2.48 3.59
C ILE A 359 -28.40 -3.29 3.95
N PRO A 360 -29.63 -2.75 3.85
CA PRO A 360 -30.83 -3.52 4.12
C PRO A 360 -30.82 -4.77 3.24
N SER A 361 -30.99 -5.93 3.86
CA SER A 361 -31.15 -7.21 3.18
C SER A 361 -32.18 -7.05 2.06
N ILE A 362 -31.75 -7.21 0.81
CA ILE A 362 -32.67 -7.51 -0.27
C ILE A 362 -33.11 -8.96 -0.01
N ASP A 363 -34.34 -9.09 0.49
CA ASP A 363 -35.11 -10.35 0.49
C ASP A 363 -35.25 -10.93 -0.91
#